data_AF-A0A966W4S5-F1
#
_entry.id   AF-A0A966W4S5-F1
#
_cell.length_a   1.000
_cell.length_b   1.000
_cell.length_c   1.000
_cell.angle_alpha   90.00
_cell.angle_beta   90.00
_cell.angle_gamma   90.00
#
_symmetry.space_group_name_H-M   'P 1'
#
loop_
_entity.id
_entity.type
_entity.pdbx_description
1 polymer ?
#
loop_
_entity_poly.entity_id
_entity_poly.type
_entity_poly.pdbx_seq_one_letter_code
_entity_poly.pdbx_strand_id
1 'polypeptide(L)'
;MQSTQPKYQIAKRLVRVLAVLFLVSGGACFFIAIRSFATPLSERVGIGDFHYFFFAIPLLFLGAILAMASSLGSITRFFLSSQRETLKDAFELKRDAMQYHLQEIAPIQKDTINYMVSGTRDSVRDVVSAISEGIRGEGTLMCPSCQARSQSSARFCHSCGEKM
;
A
#
# COMPACT_ATOMS: atom_id res chain seq x y z
N MET A 1 -12.24 12.82 -18.40
CA MET A 1 -13.53 12.30 -18.91
C MET A 1 -13.24 11.62 -20.24
N GLN A 2 -13.19 10.28 -20.29
CA GLN A 2 -12.91 9.55 -21.53
C GLN A 2 -14.13 9.63 -22.46
N SER A 3 -13.92 10.14 -23.67
CA SER A 3 -14.84 10.06 -24.81
C SER A 3 -15.10 8.60 -25.14
N THR A 4 -16.13 8.03 -24.52
CA THR A 4 -16.57 6.67 -24.82
C THR A 4 -17.19 6.70 -26.22
N GLN A 5 -16.44 6.18 -27.19
CA GLN A 5 -16.88 5.91 -28.56
C GLN A 5 -18.29 5.30 -28.53
N PRO A 6 -19.25 5.78 -29.36
CA PRO A 6 -20.66 5.34 -29.34
C PRO A 6 -20.82 3.82 -29.49
N LYS A 7 -19.85 3.17 -30.16
CA LYS A 7 -19.79 1.72 -30.34
C LYS A 7 -19.75 0.93 -29.01
N TYR A 8 -19.08 1.46 -27.97
CA TYR A 8 -18.96 0.77 -26.68
C TYR A 8 -20.28 0.72 -25.90
N GLN A 9 -21.08 1.79 -25.99
CA GLN A 9 -22.37 1.87 -25.31
C GLN A 9 -23.37 0.86 -25.90
N ILE A 10 -23.32 0.65 -27.22
CA ILE A 10 -24.14 -0.34 -27.92
C ILE A 10 -23.76 -1.75 -27.48
N ALA A 11 -22.46 -2.08 -27.48
CA ALA A 11 -21.97 -3.39 -27.02
C ALA A 11 -22.43 -3.71 -25.60
N LYS A 12 -22.38 -2.73 -24.69
CA LYS A 12 -22.84 -2.91 -23.30
C LYS A 12 -24.34 -3.16 -23.20
N ARG A 13 -25.16 -2.48 -24.01
CA ARG A 13 -26.61 -2.74 -24.06
C ARG A 13 -26.90 -4.14 -24.61
N LEU A 14 -26.20 -4.56 -25.66
CA LEU A 14 -26.35 -5.89 -26.23
C LEU A 14 -26.00 -6.99 -25.23
N VAL A 15 -24.89 -6.86 -24.49
CA VAL A 15 -24.51 -7.84 -23.46
C VAL A 15 -25.57 -7.96 -22.37
N ARG A 16 -26.19 -6.85 -21.95
CA ARG A 16 -27.29 -6.88 -20.96
C ARG A 16 -28.53 -7.58 -21.48
N VAL A 17 -28.95 -7.24 -22.69
CA VAL A 17 -30.13 -7.86 -23.32
C VAL A 17 -29.88 -9.35 -23.50
N LEU A 18 -28.70 -9.74 -23.99
CA LEU A 18 -28.30 -11.13 -24.16
C LEU A 18 -28.29 -11.90 -22.83
N ALA A 19 -27.76 -11.30 -21.76
CA ALA A 19 -27.77 -11.91 -20.43
C ALA A 19 -29.20 -12.17 -19.93
N VAL A 20 -30.10 -11.20 -20.08
CA VAL A 20 -31.52 -11.35 -19.70
C VAL A 20 -32.19 -12.44 -20.54
N LEU A 21 -31.93 -12.49 -21.85
CA LEU A 21 -32.47 -13.53 -22.73
C LEU A 21 -32.02 -14.93 -22.30
N PHE A 22 -30.74 -15.12 -22.00
CA PHE A 22 -30.21 -16.40 -21.49
C PHE A 22 -30.82 -16.80 -20.14
N LEU A 23 -31.04 -15.83 -19.25
CA LEU A 23 -31.62 -16.09 -17.93
C LEU A 23 -33.10 -16.45 -18.03
N VAL A 24 -33.86 -15.77 -18.88
CA VAL A 24 -35.29 -16.07 -19.14
C VAL A 24 -35.44 -17.42 -19.84
N SER A 25 -34.65 -17.71 -20.87
CA SER A 25 -34.71 -18.99 -21.58
C SER A 25 -34.28 -20.15 -20.69
N GLY A 26 -33.18 -20.01 -19.95
CA GLY A 26 -32.72 -20.99 -18.96
C GLY A 26 -33.74 -21.20 -17.85
N GLY A 27 -34.36 -20.13 -17.36
CA GLY A 27 -35.40 -20.18 -16.33
C GLY A 27 -36.66 -20.90 -16.81
N ALA A 28 -37.09 -20.67 -18.05
CA ALA A 28 -38.22 -21.37 -18.64
C ALA A 28 -37.94 -22.89 -18.77
N CYS A 29 -36.77 -23.27 -19.30
CA CYS A 29 -36.36 -24.68 -19.38
C CYS A 29 -36.25 -25.33 -17.99
N PHE A 30 -35.70 -24.61 -17.01
CA PHE A 30 -35.61 -25.08 -15.63
C PHE A 30 -37.00 -25.29 -15.01
N PHE A 31 -37.94 -24.39 -15.26
CA PHE A 31 -39.31 -24.52 -14.76
C PHE A 31 -40.04 -25.73 -15.36
N ILE A 32 -39.86 -26.00 -16.66
CA ILE A 32 -40.38 -27.20 -17.32
C ILE A 32 -39.78 -28.46 -16.67
N ALA A 33 -38.47 -28.47 -16.43
CA ALA A 33 -37.79 -29.58 -15.79
C ALA A 33 -38.29 -29.83 -14.35
N ILE A 34 -38.52 -28.76 -13.56
CA ILE A 34 -39.11 -28.87 -12.23
C ILE A 34 -40.52 -29.45 -12.30
N ARG A 35 -41.36 -28.95 -13.22
CA ARG A 35 -42.72 -29.48 -13.37
C ARG A 35 -42.70 -30.97 -13.68
N SER A 36 -41.83 -31.38 -14.61
CA SER A 36 -41.65 -32.79 -14.97
C SER A 36 -41.19 -33.60 -13.75
N PHE A 37 -40.26 -33.07 -12.95
CA PHE A 37 -39.80 -33.72 -11.72
C PHE A 37 -40.88 -33.83 -10.62
N ALA A 38 -41.78 -32.83 -10.51
CA ALA A 38 -42.83 -32.80 -9.50
C ALA A 38 -44.02 -33.71 -9.83
N THR A 39 -44.13 -34.22 -11.07
CA THR A 39 -45.18 -35.19 -11.40
C THR A 39 -44.93 -36.54 -10.70
N PRO A 40 -45.99 -37.16 -10.14
CA PRO A 40 -45.88 -38.39 -9.38
C PRO A 40 -45.28 -39.50 -10.25
N LEU A 41 -44.41 -40.31 -9.63
CA LEU A 41 -43.68 -41.41 -10.28
C LEU A 41 -44.60 -42.41 -10.99
N SER A 42 -45.88 -42.50 -10.58
CA SER A 42 -46.89 -43.39 -11.16
C SER A 42 -47.34 -43.03 -12.58
N GLU A 43 -47.19 -41.78 -13.02
CA GLU A 43 -47.61 -41.30 -14.35
C GLU A 43 -46.41 -41.04 -15.29
N ARG A 44 -45.18 -41.36 -14.88
CA ARG A 44 -43.97 -41.10 -15.67
C ARG A 44 -43.84 -42.07 -16.84
N VAL A 45 -44.57 -41.80 -17.92
CA VAL A 45 -44.41 -42.47 -19.21
C VAL A 45 -43.32 -41.74 -20.00
N GLY A 46 -42.05 -41.93 -19.63
CA GLY A 46 -40.91 -41.50 -20.45
C GLY A 46 -39.72 -40.93 -19.66
N ILE A 47 -38.52 -41.46 -19.95
CA ILE A 47 -37.21 -40.99 -19.46
C ILE A 47 -36.76 -39.69 -20.21
N GLY A 48 -37.59 -39.16 -21.11
CA GLY A 48 -37.20 -38.13 -22.10
C GLY A 48 -36.85 -36.76 -21.52
N ASP A 49 -37.54 -36.30 -20.48
CA ASP A 49 -37.49 -34.88 -20.07
C ASP A 49 -36.33 -34.52 -19.13
N PHE A 50 -35.57 -35.50 -18.62
CA PHE A 50 -34.47 -35.23 -17.69
C PHE A 50 -33.34 -34.41 -18.35
N HIS A 51 -33.19 -34.51 -19.68
CA HIS A 51 -32.18 -33.81 -20.46
C HIS A 51 -32.29 -32.28 -20.33
N TYR A 52 -33.48 -31.72 -20.09
CA TYR A 52 -33.65 -30.27 -19.93
C TYR A 52 -32.89 -29.71 -18.72
N PHE A 53 -32.67 -30.51 -17.68
CA PHE A 53 -31.92 -30.07 -16.49
C PHE A 53 -30.43 -29.82 -16.82
N PHE A 54 -29.84 -30.70 -17.63
CA PHE A 54 -28.44 -30.58 -18.08
C PHE A 54 -28.21 -29.37 -18.99
N PHE A 55 -29.22 -28.94 -19.75
CA PHE A 55 -29.11 -27.73 -20.55
C PHE A 55 -29.46 -26.46 -19.76
N ALA A 56 -30.45 -26.53 -18.87
CA ALA A 56 -30.93 -25.37 -18.12
C ALA A 56 -29.87 -24.82 -17.13
N ILE A 57 -29.14 -25.70 -16.42
CA ILE A 57 -28.15 -25.27 -15.42
C ILE A 57 -27.00 -24.47 -16.06
N PRO A 58 -26.28 -24.97 -17.09
CA PRO A 58 -25.22 -24.20 -17.73
C PRO A 58 -25.73 -22.90 -18.35
N LEU A 59 -26.94 -22.90 -18.89
CA LEU A 59 -27.54 -21.71 -19.52
C LEU A 59 -27.85 -20.62 -18.48
N LEU A 60 -28.43 -21.01 -17.34
CA LEU A 60 -28.67 -20.11 -16.21
C LEU A 60 -27.36 -19.61 -15.61
N PHE A 61 -26.36 -20.48 -15.46
CA PHE A 61 -25.04 -20.11 -14.94
C PHE A 61 -24.34 -19.10 -15.85
N LEU A 62 -24.36 -19.33 -17.16
CA LEU A 62 -23.81 -18.40 -18.15
C LEU A 62 -24.56 -17.05 -18.13
N GLY A 63 -25.89 -17.09 -18.05
CA GLY A 63 -26.73 -15.89 -17.91
C GLY A 63 -26.39 -15.09 -16.64
N ALA A 64 -26.18 -15.76 -15.51
CA ALA A 64 -25.79 -15.14 -14.25
C ALA A 64 -24.41 -14.48 -14.32
N ILE A 65 -23.40 -15.15 -14.90
CA ILE A 65 -22.06 -14.57 -15.09
C ILE A 65 -22.12 -13.31 -15.97
N LEU A 66 -22.85 -13.37 -17.09
CA LEU A 66 -23.01 -12.21 -17.98
C LEU A 66 -23.74 -11.05 -17.28
N ALA A 67 -24.75 -11.36 -16.46
CA ALA A 67 -25.47 -10.36 -15.66
C ALA A 67 -24.53 -9.66 -14.64
N MET A 68 -23.72 -10.44 -13.92
CA MET A 68 -22.70 -9.95 -12.97
C MET A 68 -21.65 -9.08 -13.66
N ALA A 69 -21.12 -9.52 -14.81
CA ALA A 69 -20.17 -8.74 -15.59
C ALA A 69 -20.76 -7.39 -16.03
N SER A 70 -22.07 -7.35 -16.36
CA SER A 70 -22.74 -6.12 -16.78
C SER A 70 -22.96 -5.12 -15.63
N SER A 71 -23.17 -5.62 -14.41
CA SER A 71 -23.46 -4.82 -13.22
C SER A 71 -22.20 -4.30 -12.53
N LEU A 72 -21.07 -5.02 -12.67
CA LEU A 72 -19.78 -4.64 -12.09
C LEU A 72 -19.39 -3.20 -12.44
N GLY A 73 -19.55 -2.80 -13.71
CA GLY A 73 -19.22 -1.43 -14.13
C GLY A 73 -20.11 -0.33 -13.56
N SER A 74 -21.32 -0.63 -13.07
CA SER A 74 -22.18 0.32 -12.36
C SER A 74 -21.77 0.39 -10.89
N ILE A 75 -21.59 -0.78 -10.28
CA ILE A 75 -21.21 -0.96 -8.88
C ILE A 75 -19.85 -0.29 -8.60
N THR A 76 -18.85 -0.51 -9.45
CA THR A 76 -17.54 0.14 -9.32
C THR A 76 -17.64 1.66 -9.32
N ARG A 77 -18.56 2.27 -10.09
CA ARG A 77 -18.72 3.73 -10.10
C ARG A 77 -19.32 4.24 -8.80
N PHE A 78 -20.31 3.54 -8.25
CA PHE A 78 -20.92 3.90 -6.96
C PHE A 78 -19.92 3.75 -5.81
N PHE A 79 -19.13 2.68 -5.80
CA PHE A 79 -18.09 2.51 -4.79
C PHE A 79 -16.97 3.55 -4.93
N LEU A 80 -16.53 3.85 -6.16
CA LEU A 80 -15.53 4.89 -6.38
C LEU A 80 -16.07 6.29 -6.02
N SER A 81 -17.34 6.59 -6.29
CA SER A 81 -17.94 7.86 -5.87
C SER A 81 -18.05 7.94 -4.36
N SER A 82 -18.47 6.86 -3.70
CA SER A 82 -18.59 6.80 -2.23
C SER A 82 -17.23 6.94 -1.53
N GLN A 83 -16.19 6.27 -2.04
CA GLN A 83 -14.83 6.38 -1.49
C GLN A 83 -14.21 7.76 -1.69
N ARG A 84 -14.62 8.50 -2.72
CA ARG A 84 -14.09 9.83 -3.01
C ARG A 84 -14.52 10.84 -1.95
N GLU A 85 -15.72 10.70 -1.42
CA GLU A 85 -16.28 11.61 -0.42
C GLU A 85 -15.59 11.38 0.93
N THR A 86 -15.50 10.12 1.37
CA THR A 86 -14.78 9.77 2.61
C THR A 86 -13.29 10.13 2.54
N LEU A 87 -12.64 9.98 1.37
CA LEU A 87 -11.24 10.37 1.19
C LEU A 87 -11.04 11.89 1.29
N LYS A 88 -12.00 12.69 0.83
CA LYS A 88 -11.92 14.15 0.97
C LYS A 88 -11.95 14.52 2.45
N ASP A 89 -12.96 14.05 3.18
CA ASP A 89 -13.13 14.35 4.59
C ASP A 89 -11.91 13.91 5.42
N ALA A 90 -11.40 12.70 5.14
CA ALA A 90 -10.19 12.20 5.78
C ALA A 90 -8.94 13.04 5.44
N PHE A 91 -8.83 13.54 4.21
CA PHE A 91 -7.74 14.42 3.81
C PHE A 91 -7.84 15.80 4.46
N GLU A 92 -9.05 16.35 4.60
CA GLU A 92 -9.26 17.62 5.31
C GLU A 92 -8.88 17.48 6.79
N LEU A 93 -9.39 16.43 7.45
CA LEU A 93 -9.05 16.17 8.85
C LEU A 93 -7.54 15.98 9.06
N LYS A 94 -6.87 15.24 8.17
CA LYS A 94 -5.41 15.07 8.25
C LYS A 94 -4.63 16.36 8.02
N ARG A 95 -5.10 17.20 7.09
CA ARG A 95 -4.49 18.51 6.82
C ARG A 95 -4.59 19.40 8.05
N ASP A 96 -5.75 19.44 8.69
CA ASP A 96 -6.00 20.28 9.86
C ASP A 96 -5.22 19.77 11.08
N ALA A 97 -5.17 18.46 11.29
CA ALA A 97 -4.33 17.85 12.32
C ALA A 97 -2.82 18.12 12.10
N MET A 98 -2.36 18.10 10.84
CA MET A 98 -0.98 18.46 10.51
C MET A 98 -0.70 19.94 10.78
N GLN A 99 -1.62 20.84 10.42
CA GLN A 99 -1.47 22.27 10.72
C GLN A 99 -1.39 22.52 12.23
N TYR A 100 -2.24 21.84 13.01
CA TYR A 100 -2.19 21.89 14.47
C TYR A 100 -0.84 21.41 15.01
N HIS A 101 -0.35 20.27 14.52
CA HIS A 101 0.99 19.77 14.88
C HIS A 101 2.10 20.75 14.54
N LEU A 102 2.03 21.46 13.41
CA LEU A 102 3.03 22.47 13.06
C LEU A 102 2.94 23.73 13.93
N GLN A 103 1.75 24.12 14.37
CA GLN A 103 1.56 25.29 15.23
C GLN A 103 2.00 25.01 16.67
N GLU A 104 1.76 23.81 17.20
CA GLU A 104 2.04 23.50 18.60
C GLU A 104 3.35 22.72 18.82
N ILE A 105 3.68 21.75 17.97
CA ILE A 105 4.86 20.89 18.20
C ILE A 105 6.14 21.51 17.66
N ALA A 106 6.07 22.32 16.61
CA ALA A 106 7.26 22.98 16.06
C ALA A 106 8.03 23.86 17.08
N PRO A 107 7.39 24.72 17.89
CA PRO A 107 8.10 25.47 18.94
C PRO A 107 8.63 24.55 20.04
N ILE A 108 7.88 23.52 20.45
CA ILE A 108 8.30 22.57 21.51
C ILE A 108 9.56 21.79 21.08
N GLN A 109 9.65 21.40 19.81
CA GLN A 109 10.85 20.75 19.28
C GLN A 109 12.07 21.68 19.31
N LYS A 110 11.88 22.95 18.94
CA LYS A 110 12.94 23.96 19.03
C LYS A 110 13.40 24.15 20.48
N ASP A 111 12.47 24.22 21.42
CA ASP A 111 12.78 24.40 22.84
C ASP A 111 13.49 23.17 23.43
N THR A 112 13.08 21.98 23.02
CA THR A 112 13.72 20.71 23.42
C THR A 112 15.16 20.61 22.92
N ILE A 113 15.42 21.00 21.66
CA ILE A 113 16.77 21.06 21.11
C ILE A 113 17.60 22.11 21.85
N ASN A 114 17.06 23.31 22.08
CA ASN A 114 17.76 24.35 22.84
C ASN A 114 18.11 23.88 24.26
N TYR A 115 17.23 23.12 24.91
CA TYR A 115 17.47 22.57 26.24
C TYR A 115 18.57 21.49 26.21
N MET A 116 18.52 20.57 25.25
CA MET A 116 19.59 19.58 25.07
C MET A 116 20.94 20.24 24.76
N VAL A 117 20.96 21.23 23.86
CA VAL A 117 22.15 22.00 23.53
C VAL A 117 22.69 22.70 24.77
N SER A 118 21.83 23.26 25.62
CA SER A 118 22.28 23.89 26.86
C SER A 118 22.94 22.90 27.83
N GLY A 119 22.40 21.68 27.96
CA GLY A 119 22.98 20.65 28.81
C GLY A 119 24.26 20.01 28.25
N THR A 120 24.44 19.98 26.92
CA THR A 120 25.65 19.42 26.28
C THR A 120 26.72 20.48 26.00
N ARG A 121 26.40 21.78 26.16
CA ARG A 121 27.31 22.89 25.82
C ARG A 121 28.65 22.80 26.56
N ASP A 122 28.60 22.50 27.85
CA ASP A 122 29.79 22.40 28.69
C ASP A 122 30.61 21.17 28.30
N SER A 123 29.97 20.02 28.04
CA SER A 123 30.66 18.81 27.56
C SER A 123 31.34 19.02 26.20
N VAL A 124 30.69 19.71 25.25
CA VAL A 124 31.32 20.04 23.96
C VAL A 124 32.50 20.97 24.17
N ARG A 125 32.39 21.94 25.09
CA ARG A 125 33.48 22.86 25.41
C ARG A 125 34.69 22.15 26.01
N ASP A 126 34.46 21.18 26.90
CA ASP A 126 35.53 20.40 27.52
C ASP A 126 36.24 19.51 26.50
N VAL A 127 35.48 18.85 25.62
CA VAL A 127 36.04 18.04 24.52
C VAL A 127 36.86 18.92 23.57
N VAL A 128 36.34 20.09 23.17
CA VAL A 128 37.06 21.02 22.29
C VAL A 128 38.32 21.58 22.99
N SER A 129 38.24 21.87 24.28
CA SER A 129 39.39 22.35 25.07
C SER A 129 40.48 21.28 25.13
N ALA A 130 40.12 20.03 25.45
CA ALA A 130 41.05 18.90 25.48
C ALA A 130 41.68 18.61 24.11
N ILE A 131 40.93 18.73 23.01
CA ILE A 131 41.48 18.62 21.66
C ILE A 131 42.43 19.78 21.37
N SER A 132 42.05 21.01 21.73
CA SER A 132 42.87 22.20 21.48
C SER A 132 44.18 22.16 22.28
N GLU A 133 44.13 21.65 23.51
CA GLU A 133 45.30 21.44 24.36
C GLU A 133 46.15 20.27 23.84
N GLY A 134 45.55 19.21 23.33
CA GLY A 134 46.27 18.13 22.65
C GLY A 134 46.91 18.54 21.33
N ILE A 135 46.39 19.56 20.65
CA ILE A 135 46.98 20.16 19.44
C ILE A 135 48.06 21.20 19.81
N ARG A 136 47.91 21.91 20.93
CA ARG A 136 48.84 22.96 21.38
C ARG A 136 49.95 22.44 22.30
N GLY A 137 49.78 21.29 22.93
CA GLY A 137 50.73 20.63 23.82
C GLY A 137 51.69 19.73 23.07
N GLU A 138 52.96 20.12 23.08
CA GLU A 138 54.18 19.39 22.72
C GLU A 138 54.06 18.34 21.61
N GLY A 139 54.57 18.73 20.43
CA GLY A 139 54.72 17.86 19.27
C GLY A 139 55.25 16.48 19.70
N THR A 140 54.38 15.49 19.64
CA THR A 140 54.73 14.10 19.82
C THR A 140 54.56 13.46 18.46
N LEU A 141 55.67 13.01 17.89
CA LEU A 141 55.71 12.34 16.61
C LEU A 141 55.85 10.83 16.83
N MET A 142 55.18 10.08 15.96
CA MET A 142 55.19 8.62 16.02
C MET A 142 56.46 8.10 15.37
N CYS A 143 57.16 7.17 16.02
CA CYS A 143 58.31 6.50 15.43
C CYS A 143 57.86 5.65 14.22
N PRO A 144 58.43 5.81 13.01
CA PRO A 144 58.04 4.99 11.86
C PRO A 144 58.46 3.52 11.99
N SER A 145 59.44 3.21 12.86
CA SER A 145 59.97 1.85 13.04
C SER A 145 59.15 1.01 14.05
N CYS A 146 58.79 1.60 15.20
CA CYS A 146 58.09 0.89 16.28
C CYS A 146 56.73 1.48 16.69
N GLN A 147 56.31 2.59 16.08
CA GLN A 147 55.06 3.32 16.35
C GLN A 147 54.89 3.86 17.80
N ALA A 148 55.95 3.90 18.60
CA ALA A 148 55.93 4.55 19.90
C ALA A 148 55.86 6.09 19.78
N ARG A 149 55.12 6.76 20.67
CA ARG A 149 55.04 8.23 20.76
C ARG A 149 56.33 8.80 21.34
N SER A 150 57.05 9.59 20.55
CA SER A 150 58.27 10.24 21.01
C SER A 150 58.16 11.76 20.88
N GLN A 151 58.88 12.50 21.72
CA GLN A 151 58.89 13.96 21.66
C GLN A 151 59.49 14.43 20.32
N SER A 152 58.95 15.51 19.73
CA SER A 152 59.37 16.02 18.42
C SER A 152 60.77 16.62 18.41
N SER A 153 61.35 16.86 19.58
CA SER A 153 62.73 17.31 19.77
C SER A 153 63.71 16.15 20.04
N ALA A 154 63.25 14.90 20.16
CA ALA A 154 64.11 13.76 20.45
C ALA A 154 64.82 13.26 19.18
N ARG A 155 66.16 13.16 19.22
CA ARG A 155 66.98 12.67 18.09
C ARG A 155 66.90 11.15 17.88
N PHE A 156 66.50 10.42 18.92
CA PHE A 156 66.42 8.96 18.94
C PHE A 156 65.15 8.52 19.66
N CYS A 157 64.56 7.40 19.21
CA CYS A 157 63.38 6.83 19.81
C CYS A 157 63.74 6.17 21.14
N HIS A 158 63.05 6.57 22.22
CA HIS A 158 63.24 6.00 23.56
C HIS A 158 62.87 4.51 23.67
N SER A 159 62.07 3.98 22.74
CA SER A 159 61.60 2.58 22.80
C SER A 159 62.41 1.60 21.96
N CYS A 160 62.94 2.01 20.80
CA CYS A 160 63.70 1.12 19.90
C CYS A 160 65.12 1.59 19.59
N GLY A 161 65.52 2.80 20.02
CA GLY A 161 66.85 3.35 19.76
C GLY A 161 67.09 3.86 18.34
N GLU A 162 66.12 3.71 17.44
CA GLU A 162 66.22 4.19 16.04
C GLU A 162 66.26 5.73 16.00
N LYS A 163 66.99 6.29 15.04
CA LYS A 163 67.05 7.74 14.81
C LYS A 163 65.69 8.26 14.34
N MET A 164 65.23 9.38 14.89
CA MET A 164 63.95 10.02 14.55
C MET A 164 64.09 11.16 13.56
#